data_AF-A0AB39T2W1-F1
#
_entry.id   AF-A0AB39T2W1-F1
#
_cell.length_a   1.000
_cell.length_b   1.000
_cell.length_c   1.000
_cell.angle_alpha   90.00
_cell.angle_beta   90.00
_cell.angle_gamma   90.00
#
_symmetry.space_group_name_H-M   'P 1'
#
loop_
_entity.id
_entity.type
_entity.pdbx_description
1 polymer ?
#
loop_
_entity_poly.entity_id
_entity_poly.type
_entity_poly.pdbx_seq_one_letter_code
_entity_poly.pdbx_strand_id
1 'polypeptide(L)'
;MTHLLGSVTVPSGVLVLATAGAVDSWAGTDRPLSERGLAAARAGGGHLHLPEDGEPEDWFCEAVVVPAASDRPLPVRAEAAPSPFDGEPTVSVLEIDLGLPWPEERGTGPVHLGDLPVDRCGTVLGDARALDGFVGLEGDSVDGLADVTYWGRHQDEAHAEFGGEPTPYGGPYAHLDLAVADAEELGERITAWVERGPGKGLMVAVEEHSHHHLLQRAARNRPLLAGVLDIAGCRVLGLDADPGDHSVRHHGERSWNRVYPVTLAPHEGTTVLRWTIPPHAEEKGSSC
;
A
#
# COMPACT_ATOMS: atom_id res chain seq x y z
N MET A 1 8.48 -17.52 -7.07
CA MET A 1 9.76 -17.29 -6.34
C MET A 1 9.41 -16.65 -5.01
N THR A 2 10.07 -17.01 -3.90
CA THR A 2 9.80 -16.39 -2.59
C THR A 2 10.78 -15.23 -2.33
N HIS A 3 10.23 -14.09 -1.92
CA HIS A 3 10.95 -12.85 -1.63
C HIS A 3 10.79 -12.49 -0.15
N LEU A 4 11.89 -12.13 0.52
CA LEU A 4 11.81 -11.48 1.82
C LEU A 4 11.67 -9.97 1.56
N LEU A 5 10.51 -9.40 1.93
CA LEU A 5 10.19 -8.00 1.64
C LEU A 5 10.68 -7.05 2.75
N GLY A 6 10.78 -7.55 3.97
CA GLY A 6 11.25 -6.79 5.11
C GLY A 6 10.65 -7.30 6.41
N SER A 7 10.44 -6.38 7.35
CA SER A 7 9.81 -6.67 8.63
C SER A 7 9.01 -5.46 9.11
N VAL A 8 7.86 -5.70 9.72
CA VAL A 8 7.06 -4.67 10.43
C VAL A 8 7.26 -4.79 11.94
N THR A 9 7.02 -3.72 12.70
CA THR A 9 7.04 -3.76 14.18
C THR A 9 5.68 -3.35 14.72
N VAL A 10 5.19 -4.11 15.70
CA VAL A 10 3.79 -4.01 16.16
C VAL A 10 3.72 -3.87 17.69
N PRO A 11 4.26 -2.79 18.29
CA PRO A 11 4.32 -2.64 19.74
C PRO A 11 2.94 -2.62 20.44
N SER A 12 1.85 -2.32 19.73
CA SER A 12 0.49 -2.43 20.26
C SER A 12 0.01 -3.88 20.41
N GLY A 13 0.67 -4.83 19.74
CA GLY A 13 0.24 -6.22 19.60
C GLY A 13 -0.89 -6.42 18.58
N VAL A 14 -1.22 -5.40 17.79
CA VAL A 14 -2.26 -5.45 16.74
C VAL A 14 -1.65 -5.13 15.38
N LEU A 15 -1.47 -6.17 14.56
CA LEU A 15 -1.03 -6.03 13.17
C LEU A 15 -2.24 -5.71 12.29
N VAL A 16 -2.06 -4.79 11.36
CA VAL A 16 -3.03 -4.46 10.32
C VAL A 16 -2.45 -4.78 8.94
N LEU A 17 -3.28 -5.35 8.07
CA LEU A 17 -3.10 -5.43 6.62
C LEU A 17 -4.28 -4.67 5.98
N ALA A 18 -4.03 -3.56 5.31
CA ALA A 18 -5.08 -2.66 4.81
C ALA A 18 -4.85 -2.20 3.37
N THR A 19 -5.93 -1.77 2.72
CA THR A 19 -5.86 -1.01 1.47
C THR A 19 -5.23 0.35 1.74
N ALA A 20 -4.20 0.73 0.99
CA ALA A 20 -3.42 1.93 1.30
C ALA A 20 -4.15 3.23 0.89
N GLY A 21 -5.03 3.17 -0.10
CA GLY A 21 -5.67 4.35 -0.71
C GLY A 21 -6.65 5.11 0.19
N ALA A 22 -7.14 4.47 1.26
CA ALA A 22 -8.10 5.09 2.17
C ALA A 22 -7.83 4.79 3.65
N VAL A 23 -6.66 4.24 4.01
CA VAL A 23 -6.37 3.82 5.40
C VAL A 23 -6.43 4.98 6.40
N ASP A 24 -6.12 6.19 5.96
CA ASP A 24 -6.21 7.43 6.75
C ASP A 24 -7.65 7.87 7.04
N SER A 25 -8.64 7.36 6.29
CA SER A 25 -10.06 7.64 6.52
C SER A 25 -10.54 7.21 7.91
N TRP A 26 -9.92 6.21 8.53
CA TRP A 26 -10.26 5.76 9.89
C TRP A 26 -10.00 6.84 10.94
N ALA A 27 -8.98 7.68 10.75
CA ALA A 27 -8.62 8.75 11.69
C ALA A 27 -9.70 9.84 11.77
N GLY A 28 -10.52 9.99 10.72
CA GLY A 28 -11.64 10.93 10.67
C GLY A 28 -12.94 10.43 11.32
N THR A 29 -12.97 9.19 11.83
CA THR A 29 -14.16 8.59 12.44
C THR A 29 -14.15 8.72 13.97
N ASP A 30 -15.31 8.54 14.61
CA ASP A 30 -15.43 8.58 16.09
C ASP A 30 -14.58 7.52 16.81
N ARG A 31 -14.18 6.46 16.11
CA ARG A 31 -13.37 5.36 16.64
C ARG A 31 -12.24 5.05 15.66
N PRO A 32 -10.98 5.40 15.98
CA PRO A 32 -9.87 5.20 15.06
C PRO A 32 -9.56 3.72 14.85
N LEU A 33 -8.71 3.44 13.85
CA LEU A 33 -8.35 2.08 13.45
C LEU A 33 -7.76 1.28 14.62
N SER A 34 -6.92 1.88 15.46
CA SER A 34 -6.32 1.18 16.60
C SER A 34 -7.32 0.69 17.65
N GLU A 35 -8.40 1.43 17.90
CA GLU A 35 -9.42 1.03 18.86
C GLU A 35 -10.22 -0.17 18.35
N ARG A 36 -10.59 -0.12 17.06
CA ARG A 36 -11.29 -1.20 16.36
C ARG A 36 -10.42 -2.44 16.24
N GLY A 37 -9.18 -2.22 15.83
CA GLY A 37 -8.14 -3.23 15.73
C GLY A 37 -7.94 -3.98 17.03
N LEU A 38 -7.87 -3.26 18.16
CA LEU A 38 -7.75 -3.86 19.48
C LEU A 38 -8.96 -4.72 19.85
N ALA A 39 -10.18 -4.23 19.55
CA ALA A 39 -11.40 -4.99 19.81
C ALA A 39 -11.44 -6.30 18.99
N ALA A 40 -11.14 -6.24 17.69
CA ALA A 40 -11.09 -7.39 16.81
C ALA A 40 -9.95 -8.35 17.17
N ALA A 41 -8.75 -7.85 17.50
CA ALA A 41 -7.62 -8.67 17.91
C ALA A 41 -7.91 -9.47 19.19
N ARG A 42 -8.66 -8.89 20.15
CA ARG A 42 -9.15 -9.62 21.34
C ARG A 42 -10.12 -10.76 21.01
N ALA A 43 -10.83 -10.66 19.89
CA ALA A 43 -11.67 -11.72 19.36
C ALA A 43 -10.90 -12.72 18.47
N GLY A 44 -9.59 -12.56 18.32
CA GLY A 44 -8.72 -13.42 17.53
C GLY A 44 -8.40 -12.89 16.12
N GLY A 45 -8.84 -11.68 15.80
CA GLY A 45 -8.68 -11.01 14.52
C GLY A 45 -10.02 -10.82 13.79
N GLY A 46 -10.02 -10.06 12.70
CA GLY A 46 -11.21 -9.84 11.89
C GLY A 46 -11.01 -8.88 10.74
N HIS A 47 -12.05 -8.77 9.91
CA HIS A 47 -12.14 -7.82 8.81
C HIS A 47 -12.89 -6.57 9.26
N LEU A 48 -12.30 -5.40 9.03
CA LEU A 48 -12.84 -4.08 9.30
C LEU A 48 -13.06 -3.36 7.98
N HIS A 49 -14.13 -2.57 7.89
CA HIS A 49 -14.42 -1.76 6.72
C HIS A 49 -15.14 -0.46 7.07
N LEU A 50 -15.01 0.54 6.19
CA LEU A 50 -15.84 1.73 6.16
C LEU A 50 -16.66 1.80 4.87
N PRO A 51 -17.95 2.19 4.96
CA PRO A 51 -18.72 2.39 6.19
C PRO A 51 -19.01 1.04 6.88
N GLU A 52 -19.16 1.05 8.22
CA GLU A 52 -19.38 -0.18 9.02
C GLU A 52 -20.71 -0.87 8.77
N ASP A 53 -21.76 -0.09 8.53
CA ASP A 53 -23.11 -0.59 8.31
C ASP A 53 -23.46 -0.66 6.81
N GLY A 54 -22.48 -0.47 5.94
CA GLY A 54 -22.67 -0.54 4.49
C GLY A 54 -22.63 -1.96 3.95
N GLU A 55 -23.26 -2.15 2.80
CA GLU A 55 -23.11 -3.38 2.03
C GLU A 55 -21.68 -3.44 1.44
N PRO A 56 -21.14 -4.63 1.13
CA PRO A 56 -19.78 -4.76 0.58
C PRO A 56 -19.50 -3.85 -0.61
N GLU A 57 -20.46 -3.63 -1.49
CA GLU A 57 -20.30 -2.73 -2.65
C GLU A 57 -20.07 -1.25 -2.29
N ASP A 58 -20.42 -0.83 -1.08
CA ASP A 58 -20.23 0.52 -0.56
C ASP A 58 -18.91 0.70 0.22
N TRP A 59 -18.18 -0.40 0.48
CA TRP A 59 -16.94 -0.31 1.26
C TRP A 59 -15.85 0.36 0.44
N PHE A 60 -15.23 1.39 1.02
CA PHE A 60 -14.16 2.16 0.39
C PHE A 60 -12.84 2.10 1.16
N CYS A 61 -12.86 1.63 2.41
CA CYS A 61 -11.66 1.44 3.21
C CYS A 61 -11.76 0.10 3.94
N GLU A 62 -10.73 -0.74 3.82
CA GLU A 62 -10.78 -2.12 4.28
C GLU A 62 -9.47 -2.55 4.92
N ALA A 63 -9.57 -3.34 5.99
CA ALA A 63 -8.42 -3.81 6.74
C ALA A 63 -8.69 -5.14 7.43
N VAL A 64 -7.75 -6.07 7.35
CA VAL A 64 -7.73 -7.24 8.22
C VAL A 64 -6.75 -6.99 9.36
N VAL A 65 -7.23 -7.24 10.58
CA VAL A 65 -6.48 -6.98 11.82
C VAL A 65 -6.34 -8.26 12.62
N VAL A 66 -5.17 -8.49 13.22
CA VAL A 66 -4.86 -9.70 13.97
C VAL A 66 -3.98 -9.43 15.18
N PRO A 67 -4.07 -10.24 16.25
CA PRO A 67 -3.08 -10.21 17.31
C PRO A 67 -1.70 -10.64 16.77
N ALA A 68 -0.64 -9.98 17.22
CA ALA A 68 0.74 -10.32 16.86
C ALA A 68 1.71 -10.07 18.03
N ALA A 69 2.91 -10.64 17.95
CA ALA A 69 3.96 -10.41 18.92
C ALA A 69 4.40 -8.93 18.92
N SER A 70 4.46 -8.32 20.11
CA SER A 70 4.76 -6.90 20.28
C SER A 70 6.20 -6.61 20.68
N ASP A 71 7.01 -7.65 20.88
CA ASP A 71 8.36 -7.57 21.43
C ASP A 71 9.47 -7.76 20.38
N ARG A 72 9.09 -7.95 19.10
CA ARG A 72 10.03 -8.24 18.01
C ARG A 72 9.51 -7.76 16.65
N PRO A 73 10.40 -7.54 15.66
CA PRO A 73 9.99 -7.38 14.27
C PRO A 73 9.37 -8.66 13.70
N LEU A 74 8.33 -8.49 12.88
CA LEU A 74 7.59 -9.55 12.21
C LEU A 74 8.01 -9.62 10.74
N PRO A 75 8.63 -10.72 10.27
CA PRO A 75 9.09 -10.82 8.90
C PRO A 75 7.90 -10.92 7.92
N VAL A 76 8.02 -10.22 6.79
CA VAL A 76 7.06 -10.22 5.69
C VAL A 76 7.70 -10.88 4.48
N ARG A 77 7.04 -11.90 3.94
CA ARG A 77 7.48 -12.67 2.78
C ARG A 77 6.40 -12.65 1.72
N ALA A 78 6.79 -12.71 0.46
CA ALA A 78 5.85 -12.88 -0.63
C ALA A 78 6.30 -13.95 -1.61
N GLU A 79 5.35 -14.69 -2.14
CA GLU A 79 5.54 -15.43 -3.38
C GLU A 79 5.09 -14.56 -4.55
N ALA A 80 5.87 -14.61 -5.62
CA ALA A 80 5.55 -13.94 -6.87
C ALA A 80 5.18 -14.92 -7.97
N ALA A 81 4.21 -14.53 -8.79
CA ALA A 81 3.86 -15.14 -10.07
C ALA A 81 4.11 -14.13 -11.21
N PRO A 82 4.46 -14.58 -12.42
CA PRO A 82 4.60 -13.67 -13.55
C PRO A 82 3.24 -13.07 -13.92
N SER A 83 3.21 -11.77 -14.10
CA SER A 83 2.11 -11.06 -14.74
C SER A 83 1.90 -11.61 -16.15
N PRO A 84 0.66 -11.90 -16.58
CA PRO A 84 0.41 -12.40 -17.93
C PRO A 84 0.49 -11.31 -19.02
N PHE A 85 0.83 -10.06 -18.69
CA PHE A 85 0.81 -8.93 -19.64
C PHE A 85 2.22 -8.50 -20.05
N ASP A 86 3.09 -8.28 -19.07
CA ASP A 86 4.49 -7.86 -19.24
C ASP A 86 5.49 -8.93 -18.77
N GLY A 87 5.04 -9.93 -18.00
CA GLY A 87 5.90 -10.96 -17.42
C GLY A 87 6.56 -10.56 -16.11
N GLU A 88 6.36 -9.32 -15.63
CA GLU A 88 6.95 -8.82 -14.38
C GLU A 88 6.34 -9.54 -13.15
N PRO A 89 7.08 -9.66 -12.04
CA PRO A 89 6.61 -10.41 -10.88
C PRO A 89 5.51 -9.63 -10.13
N THR A 90 4.36 -10.27 -9.91
CA THR A 90 3.26 -9.76 -9.07
C THR A 90 3.08 -10.64 -7.83
N VAL A 91 2.59 -10.05 -6.73
CA VAL A 91 2.32 -10.81 -5.50
C VAL A 91 1.23 -11.85 -5.76
N SER A 92 1.53 -13.12 -5.50
CA SER A 92 0.55 -14.23 -5.52
C SER A 92 0.21 -14.72 -4.11
N VAL A 93 1.16 -14.61 -3.18
CA VAL A 93 0.92 -14.88 -1.76
C VAL A 93 1.71 -13.86 -0.96
N LEU A 94 1.08 -13.22 0.02
CA LEU A 94 1.75 -12.42 1.04
C LEU A 94 1.62 -13.12 2.39
N GLU A 95 2.72 -13.34 3.09
CA GLU A 95 2.77 -13.96 4.40
C GLU A 95 3.47 -13.08 5.43
N ILE A 96 2.86 -12.99 6.61
CA ILE A 96 3.41 -12.29 7.77
C ILE A 96 3.46 -13.28 8.92
N ASP A 97 4.67 -13.55 9.42
CA ASP A 97 4.84 -14.33 10.65
C ASP A 97 4.43 -13.47 11.85
N LEU A 98 3.40 -13.89 12.57
CA LEU A 98 2.85 -13.12 13.68
C LEU A 98 3.67 -13.26 14.97
N GLY A 99 4.67 -14.14 15.00
CA GLY A 99 5.48 -14.41 16.19
C GLY A 99 4.68 -14.98 17.36
N LEU A 100 3.49 -15.52 17.09
CA LEU A 100 2.60 -16.13 18.08
C LEU A 100 2.41 -17.62 17.77
N PRO A 101 2.34 -18.49 18.79
CA PRO A 101 2.05 -19.90 18.57
C PRO A 101 0.66 -20.08 17.96
N TRP A 102 0.50 -21.14 17.15
CA TRP A 102 -0.81 -21.51 16.63
C TRP A 102 -1.73 -21.99 17.75
N PRO A 103 -2.92 -21.39 17.94
CA PRO A 103 -3.85 -21.81 18.99
C PRO A 103 -4.43 -23.21 18.72
N GLU A 104 -4.33 -24.13 19.68
CA GLU A 104 -4.82 -25.51 19.54
C GLU A 104 -6.34 -25.55 19.24
N GLU A 105 -7.11 -24.59 19.77
CA GLU A 105 -8.56 -24.55 19.59
C GLU A 105 -8.98 -24.29 18.14
N ARG A 106 -8.06 -23.79 17.29
CA ARG A 106 -8.30 -23.53 15.86
C ARG A 106 -8.12 -24.76 14.97
N GLY A 107 -7.71 -25.90 15.52
CA GLY A 107 -7.47 -27.12 14.76
C GLY A 107 -6.25 -26.99 13.86
N THR A 108 -6.20 -27.71 12.73
CA THR A 108 -5.03 -27.72 11.82
C THR A 108 -5.25 -26.93 10.52
N GLY A 109 -6.46 -26.44 10.29
CA GLY A 109 -6.86 -25.77 9.06
C GLY A 109 -6.68 -24.25 9.12
N PRO A 110 -6.62 -23.58 7.96
CA PRO A 110 -6.63 -22.13 7.91
C PRO A 110 -7.96 -21.56 8.43
N VAL A 111 -7.90 -20.42 9.13
CA VAL A 111 -9.05 -19.65 9.59
C VAL A 111 -9.22 -18.44 8.68
N HIS A 112 -10.37 -18.33 8.01
CA HIS A 112 -10.69 -17.18 7.19
C HIS A 112 -11.05 -15.97 8.04
N LEU A 113 -10.42 -14.83 7.78
CA LEU A 113 -10.64 -13.58 8.52
C LEU A 113 -11.46 -12.56 7.74
N GLY A 114 -11.46 -12.67 6.40
CA GLY A 114 -12.15 -11.79 5.46
C GLY A 114 -11.48 -11.84 4.10
N ASP A 115 -12.01 -11.09 3.16
CA ASP A 115 -11.44 -10.93 1.82
C ASP A 115 -11.00 -9.49 1.63
N LEU A 116 -9.79 -9.26 1.14
CA LEU A 116 -9.29 -7.93 0.79
C LEU A 116 -9.14 -7.78 -0.73
N PRO A 117 -9.48 -6.61 -1.31
CA PRO A 117 -9.17 -6.32 -2.70
C PRO A 117 -7.67 -6.08 -2.89
N VAL A 118 -7.19 -6.24 -4.12
CA VAL A 118 -5.93 -5.63 -4.54
C VAL A 118 -6.25 -4.18 -4.87
N ASP A 119 -5.85 -3.26 -3.98
CA ASP A 119 -6.07 -1.83 -4.12
C ASP A 119 -5.08 -1.23 -5.14
N ARG A 120 -5.58 -0.32 -5.97
CA ARG A 120 -4.79 0.44 -6.97
C ARG A 120 -3.76 1.35 -6.33
N CYS A 121 -4.01 1.77 -5.09
CA CYS A 121 -3.09 2.61 -4.33
C CYS A 121 -2.09 1.78 -3.52
N GLY A 122 -2.12 0.45 -3.66
CA GLY A 122 -1.24 -0.48 -2.96
C GLY A 122 -1.81 -1.00 -1.63
N THR A 123 -0.99 -1.72 -0.89
CA THR A 123 -1.34 -2.32 0.40
C THR A 123 -0.39 -1.84 1.48
N VAL A 124 -0.88 -1.63 2.69
CA VAL A 124 -0.06 -1.25 3.84
C VAL A 124 -0.15 -2.25 4.98
N LEU A 125 0.98 -2.50 5.63
CA LEU A 125 1.13 -3.34 6.81
C LEU A 125 1.79 -2.56 7.94
N GLY A 126 1.19 -2.56 9.12
CA GLY A 126 1.73 -1.82 10.24
C GLY A 126 1.05 -2.08 11.57
N ASP A 127 1.59 -1.44 12.59
CA ASP A 127 0.93 -1.35 13.90
C ASP A 127 -0.34 -0.51 13.79
N ALA A 128 -1.43 -0.98 14.40
CA ALA A 128 -2.71 -0.26 14.32
C ALA A 128 -2.63 1.17 14.87
N ARG A 129 -1.80 1.44 15.89
CA ARG A 129 -1.62 2.81 16.42
C ARG A 129 -0.74 3.68 15.53
N ALA A 130 0.26 3.09 14.87
CA ALA A 130 1.06 3.83 13.90
C ALA A 130 0.19 4.27 12.71
N LEU A 131 -0.73 3.39 12.28
CA LEU A 131 -1.62 3.68 11.16
C LEU A 131 -2.73 4.70 11.47
N ASP A 132 -3.05 4.96 12.74
CA ASP A 132 -3.93 6.09 13.10
C ASP A 132 -3.32 7.45 12.69
N GLY A 133 -1.99 7.54 12.59
CA GLY A 133 -1.26 8.72 12.11
C GLY A 133 -0.79 8.60 10.66
N PHE A 134 -1.26 7.60 9.92
CA PHE A 134 -0.94 7.48 8.50
C PHE A 134 -1.55 8.65 7.73
N VAL A 135 -0.79 9.18 6.77
CA VAL A 135 -1.22 10.31 5.93
C VAL A 135 -1.26 9.79 4.50
N GLY A 136 -2.46 9.71 3.94
CA GLY A 136 -2.74 9.02 2.68
C GLY A 136 -2.45 9.86 1.43
N LEU A 137 -3.01 9.42 0.31
CA LEU A 137 -2.74 9.93 -1.03
C LEU A 137 -2.99 11.42 -1.19
N GLU A 138 -4.05 11.94 -0.57
CA GLU A 138 -4.47 13.35 -0.64
C GLU A 138 -4.09 14.14 0.63
N GLY A 139 -3.23 13.57 1.49
CA GLY A 139 -2.85 14.18 2.74
C GLY A 139 -1.66 15.13 2.64
N ASP A 140 -1.59 16.07 3.59
CA ASP A 140 -0.52 17.06 3.70
C ASP A 140 0.86 16.42 3.91
N SER A 141 1.92 17.16 3.59
CA SER A 141 3.29 16.76 3.85
C SER A 141 3.58 16.51 5.34
N VAL A 142 4.23 15.38 5.64
CA VAL A 142 4.60 15.00 7.02
C VAL A 142 5.93 15.58 7.47
N ASP A 143 6.73 16.12 6.53
CA ASP A 143 8.05 16.70 6.78
C ASP A 143 8.20 18.14 6.25
N GLY A 144 7.14 18.70 5.65
CA GLY A 144 7.13 20.02 5.04
C GLY A 144 7.81 20.07 3.67
N LEU A 145 8.07 18.92 3.05
CA LEU A 145 8.66 18.78 1.73
C LEU A 145 7.69 18.18 0.70
N ALA A 146 8.02 18.38 -0.57
CA ALA A 146 7.32 17.85 -1.73
C ALA A 146 8.29 17.58 -2.88
N ASP A 147 7.92 16.63 -3.74
CA ASP A 147 8.58 16.39 -5.01
C ASP A 147 7.80 17.09 -6.14
N VAL A 148 8.51 17.61 -7.15
CA VAL A 148 7.89 18.12 -8.39
C VAL A 148 8.33 17.24 -9.54
N THR A 149 7.40 16.48 -10.08
CA THR A 149 7.62 15.51 -11.14
C THR A 149 6.98 15.99 -12.44
N TYR A 150 7.70 15.92 -13.57
CA TYR A 150 7.12 16.22 -14.88
C TYR A 150 7.59 15.27 -15.99
N TRP A 151 6.66 14.93 -16.87
CA TRP A 151 6.86 13.98 -17.97
C TRP A 151 5.99 14.31 -19.17
N GLY A 152 6.34 13.69 -20.30
CA GLY A 152 5.56 13.74 -21.52
C GLY A 152 6.33 14.33 -22.69
N ARG A 153 5.61 14.82 -23.69
CA ARG A 153 6.15 15.24 -24.98
C ARG A 153 7.24 16.31 -24.86
N HIS A 154 7.07 17.25 -23.93
CA HIS A 154 7.96 18.40 -23.75
C HIS A 154 8.91 18.24 -22.55
N GLN A 155 9.09 17.02 -22.04
CA GLN A 155 9.87 16.80 -20.81
C GLN A 155 11.33 17.26 -20.95
N ASP A 156 11.97 17.07 -22.10
CA ASP A 156 13.37 17.48 -22.31
C ASP A 156 13.51 19.00 -22.45
N GLU A 157 12.54 19.66 -23.08
CA GLU A 157 12.48 21.14 -23.16
C GLU A 157 12.22 21.74 -21.78
N ALA A 158 11.30 21.14 -21.01
CA ALA A 158 11.04 21.52 -19.63
C ALA A 158 12.27 21.30 -18.75
N HIS A 159 12.99 20.18 -18.91
CA HIS A 159 14.24 19.93 -18.19
C HIS A 159 15.32 20.96 -18.54
N ALA A 160 15.47 21.32 -19.81
CA ALA A 160 16.42 22.35 -20.22
C ALA A 160 16.12 23.73 -19.60
N GLU A 161 14.84 24.07 -19.39
CA GLU A 161 14.39 25.32 -18.78
C GLU A 161 14.42 25.29 -17.24
N PHE A 162 14.00 24.18 -16.63
CA PHE A 162 13.70 24.09 -15.20
C PHE A 162 14.64 23.19 -14.39
N GLY A 163 15.56 22.45 -15.02
CA GLY A 163 16.51 21.57 -14.33
C GLY A 163 15.90 20.20 -13.98
N GLY A 164 16.15 19.67 -12.78
CA GLY A 164 15.59 18.39 -12.31
C GLY A 164 16.45 17.16 -12.63
N GLU A 165 16.32 16.11 -11.83
CA GLU A 165 17.04 14.85 -11.96
C GLU A 165 16.22 13.83 -12.76
N PRO A 166 16.84 12.97 -13.58
CA PRO A 166 16.14 11.88 -14.24
C PRO A 166 15.68 10.85 -13.21
N THR A 167 14.44 10.38 -13.31
CA THR A 167 13.93 9.30 -12.46
C THR A 167 14.25 7.91 -13.05
N PRO A 168 14.25 6.84 -12.22
CA PRO A 168 14.73 5.50 -12.60
C PRO A 168 13.99 4.82 -13.76
N TYR A 169 12.80 5.30 -14.17
CA TYR A 169 11.96 4.67 -15.20
C TYR A 169 12.06 5.34 -16.58
N GLY A 170 13.09 6.16 -16.83
CA GLY A 170 13.36 6.70 -18.17
C GLY A 170 12.43 7.84 -18.61
N GLY A 171 11.87 8.58 -17.66
CA GLY A 171 10.95 9.72 -17.87
C GLY A 171 9.78 9.56 -16.92
N PRO A 172 9.72 10.30 -15.79
CA PRO A 172 9.87 11.76 -15.61
C PRO A 172 11.27 12.31 -15.24
N TYR A 173 11.42 13.64 -15.33
CA TYR A 173 12.38 14.41 -14.53
C TYR A 173 11.72 14.89 -13.23
N ALA A 174 12.47 15.02 -12.15
CA ALA A 174 11.94 15.45 -10.87
C ALA A 174 12.88 16.41 -10.13
N HIS A 175 12.30 17.37 -9.41
CA HIS A 175 12.98 18.03 -8.30
C HIS A 175 12.50 17.37 -7.02
N LEU A 176 13.44 16.84 -6.23
CA LEU A 176 13.12 16.09 -5.03
C LEU A 176 13.31 16.97 -3.78
N ASP A 177 12.55 16.68 -2.74
CA ASP A 177 12.75 17.22 -1.39
C ASP A 177 12.74 18.76 -1.32
N LEU A 178 11.90 19.41 -2.13
CA LEU A 178 11.71 20.86 -2.07
C LEU A 178 10.80 21.21 -0.89
N ALA A 179 10.97 22.39 -0.27
CA ALA A 179 9.95 22.90 0.64
C ALA A 179 8.61 23.02 -0.11
N VAL A 180 7.49 22.67 0.53
CA VAL A 180 6.16 22.64 -0.14
C VAL A 180 5.87 23.92 -0.93
N ALA A 181 6.09 25.09 -0.33
CA ALA A 181 5.87 26.37 -1.01
C ALA A 181 6.75 26.56 -2.27
N ASP A 182 8.01 26.11 -2.23
CA ASP A 182 8.92 26.18 -3.38
C ASP A 182 8.50 25.18 -4.48
N ALA A 183 7.99 24.02 -4.09
CA ALA A 183 7.46 23.01 -5.00
C ALA A 183 6.20 23.50 -5.72
N GLU A 184 5.27 24.13 -4.98
CA GLU A 184 4.08 24.78 -5.53
C GLU A 184 4.47 25.89 -6.52
N GLU A 185 5.37 26.79 -6.13
CA GLU A 185 5.85 27.88 -7.01
C GLU A 185 6.47 27.30 -8.29
N LEU A 186 7.30 26.25 -8.17
CA LEU A 186 7.90 25.59 -9.33
C LEU A 186 6.83 24.94 -10.22
N GLY A 187 5.87 24.21 -9.64
CA GLY A 187 4.76 23.59 -10.36
C GLY A 187 3.92 24.59 -11.15
N GLU A 188 3.59 25.74 -10.53
CA GLU A 188 2.89 26.85 -11.18
C GLU A 188 3.72 27.46 -12.32
N ARG A 189 5.03 27.65 -12.11
CA ARG A 189 5.93 28.19 -13.14
C ARG A 189 6.02 27.27 -14.36
N ILE A 190 6.14 25.96 -14.15
CA ILE A 190 6.18 24.97 -15.24
C ILE A 190 4.83 24.97 -15.96
N THR A 191 3.72 24.92 -15.23
CA THR A 191 2.36 24.95 -15.82
C THR A 191 2.14 26.21 -16.66
N ALA A 192 2.50 27.38 -16.14
CA ALA A 192 2.37 28.63 -16.86
C ALA A 192 3.31 28.72 -18.09
N TRP A 193 4.47 28.06 -18.05
CA TRP A 193 5.35 27.91 -19.22
C TRP A 193 4.73 27.02 -20.29
N VAL A 194 4.08 25.91 -19.92
CA VAL A 194 3.32 25.05 -20.85
C VAL A 194 2.21 25.83 -21.54
N GLU A 195 1.45 26.64 -20.78
CA GLU A 195 0.35 27.45 -21.30
C GLU A 195 0.80 28.57 -22.25
N ARG A 196 1.94 29.22 -21.95
CA ARG A 196 2.51 30.27 -22.79
C ARG A 196 3.33 29.74 -23.96
N GLY A 197 3.79 28.50 -23.87
CA GLY A 197 4.76 27.88 -24.75
C GLY A 197 4.18 26.72 -25.56
N PRO A 198 4.82 25.53 -25.56
CA PRO A 198 4.63 24.49 -26.57
C PRO A 198 3.20 23.88 -26.66
N GLY A 199 2.30 24.23 -25.73
CA GLY A 199 0.94 23.74 -25.69
C GLY A 199 0.81 22.40 -24.96
N LYS A 200 -0.27 21.67 -25.23
CA LYS A 200 -0.59 20.43 -24.49
C LYS A 200 0.46 19.35 -24.70
N GLY A 201 0.75 18.58 -23.64
CA GLY A 201 1.56 17.36 -23.72
C GLY A 201 2.65 17.22 -22.66
N LEU A 202 2.76 18.15 -21.72
CA LEU A 202 3.52 17.99 -20.49
C LEU A 202 2.55 17.79 -19.32
N MET A 203 2.80 16.77 -18.51
CA MET A 203 2.16 16.58 -17.21
C MET A 203 3.11 17.07 -16.13
N VAL A 204 2.56 17.71 -15.10
CA VAL A 204 3.29 18.19 -13.92
C VAL A 204 2.51 17.72 -12.70
N ALA A 205 3.20 17.13 -11.75
CA ALA A 205 2.66 16.74 -10.45
C ALA A 205 3.51 17.39 -9.36
N VAL A 206 2.84 18.00 -8.38
CA VAL A 206 3.43 18.39 -7.10
C VAL A 206 2.95 17.35 -6.10
N GLU A 207 3.88 16.57 -5.57
CA GLU A 207 3.61 15.41 -4.73
C GLU A 207 4.16 15.70 -3.34
N GLU A 208 3.30 16.20 -2.44
CA GLU A 208 3.66 16.38 -1.04
C GLU A 208 4.09 15.05 -0.41
N HIS A 209 5.03 15.13 0.53
CA HIS A 209 5.52 13.96 1.24
C HIS A 209 4.51 13.44 2.27
N SER A 210 3.40 12.89 1.79
CA SER A 210 2.55 12.03 2.59
C SER A 210 3.26 10.71 2.90
N HIS A 211 2.78 9.97 3.91
CA HIS A 211 3.32 8.63 4.19
C HIS A 211 3.12 7.68 3.00
N HIS A 212 2.01 7.84 2.26
CA HIS A 212 1.75 7.09 1.03
C HIS A 212 2.80 7.37 -0.04
N HIS A 213 3.06 8.64 -0.38
CA HIS A 213 4.08 9.03 -1.37
C HIS A 213 5.48 8.54 -0.97
N LEU A 214 5.86 8.73 0.29
CA LEU A 214 7.16 8.29 0.79
C LEU A 214 7.34 6.77 0.74
N LEU A 215 6.28 5.99 0.96
CA LEU A 215 6.31 4.53 0.82
C LEU A 215 6.54 4.12 -0.64
N GLN A 216 5.81 4.73 -1.58
CA GLN A 216 6.02 4.50 -3.01
C GLN A 216 7.46 4.85 -3.41
N ARG A 217 7.95 6.02 -2.98
CA ARG A 217 9.32 6.45 -3.24
C ARG A 217 10.36 5.46 -2.70
N ALA A 218 10.14 4.90 -1.50
CA ALA A 218 11.01 3.88 -0.90
C ALA A 218 10.94 2.52 -1.63
N ALA A 219 9.81 2.22 -2.29
CA ALA A 219 9.53 0.97 -2.99
C ALA A 219 10.15 0.87 -4.39
N ARG A 220 10.32 1.98 -5.11
CA ARG A 220 10.66 2.04 -6.57
C ARG A 220 11.77 1.09 -7.06
N ASN A 221 12.77 0.79 -6.22
CA ASN A 221 13.89 -0.08 -6.60
C ASN A 221 13.96 -1.38 -5.77
N ARG A 222 12.84 -1.79 -5.18
CA ARG A 222 12.74 -2.97 -4.32
C ARG A 222 11.92 -4.07 -5.00
N PRO A 223 12.23 -5.35 -4.75
CA PRO A 223 11.42 -6.45 -5.25
C PRO A 223 9.94 -6.27 -4.86
N LEU A 224 9.04 -6.51 -5.81
CA LEU A 224 7.59 -6.40 -5.63
C LEU A 224 7.14 -5.03 -5.08
N LEU A 225 7.90 -3.98 -5.40
CA LEU A 225 7.63 -2.60 -4.97
C LEU A 225 7.37 -2.49 -3.46
N ALA A 226 8.16 -3.22 -2.66
CA ALA A 226 8.04 -3.19 -1.21
C ALA A 226 8.87 -2.05 -0.59
N GLY A 227 8.20 -1.05 -0.02
CA GLY A 227 8.78 0.07 0.72
C GLY A 227 8.62 -0.09 2.23
N VAL A 228 9.56 0.44 3.02
CA VAL A 228 9.44 0.44 4.50
C VAL A 228 9.75 1.85 5.00
N LEU A 229 8.86 2.38 5.86
CA LEU A 229 9.04 3.63 6.57
C LEU A 229 8.97 3.42 8.08
N ASP A 230 9.52 4.39 8.82
CA ASP A 230 9.23 4.53 10.25
C ASP A 230 8.08 5.54 10.41
N ILE A 231 6.96 5.08 10.99
CA ILE A 231 5.80 5.91 11.29
C ILE A 231 5.52 5.76 12.78
N ALA A 232 5.58 6.87 13.52
CA ALA A 232 5.40 6.89 14.97
C ALA A 232 6.31 5.88 15.72
N GLY A 233 7.56 5.68 15.27
CA GLY A 233 8.51 4.74 15.87
C GLY A 233 8.27 3.28 15.50
N CYS A 234 7.40 3.00 14.52
CA CYS A 234 7.07 1.67 14.05
C CYS A 234 7.48 1.49 12.59
N ARG A 235 8.10 0.36 12.27
CA ARG A 235 8.32 -0.07 10.89
C ARG A 235 6.99 -0.45 10.24
N VAL A 236 6.57 0.35 9.27
CA VAL A 236 5.41 0.14 8.41
C VAL A 236 5.92 -0.26 7.03
N LEU A 237 5.33 -1.31 6.45
CA LEU A 237 5.66 -1.79 5.12
C LEU A 237 4.51 -1.47 4.17
N GLY A 238 4.82 -0.90 3.02
CA GLY A 238 3.90 -0.70 1.92
C GLY A 238 4.30 -1.56 0.73
N LEU A 239 3.30 -2.05 0.00
CA LEU A 239 3.45 -2.63 -1.33
C LEU A 239 2.79 -1.66 -2.28
N ASP A 240 3.58 -1.02 -3.14
CA ASP A 240 3.01 -0.20 -4.21
C ASP A 240 2.38 -1.11 -5.27
N ALA A 241 1.48 -0.55 -6.08
CA ALA A 241 0.91 -1.24 -7.21
C ALA A 241 1.71 -0.92 -8.49
N ASP A 242 2.24 -1.95 -9.14
CA ASP A 242 2.82 -1.87 -10.47
C ASP A 242 1.70 -1.67 -11.53
N PRO A 243 1.97 -1.01 -12.66
CA PRO A 243 1.08 -1.06 -13.83
C PRO A 243 0.76 -2.51 -14.29
N GLY A 244 1.66 -3.44 -13.98
CA GLY A 244 1.55 -4.87 -14.12
C GLY A 244 0.88 -5.60 -12.95
N ASP A 245 0.48 -4.93 -11.87
CA ASP A 245 -0.27 -5.51 -10.76
C ASP A 245 -1.78 -5.61 -11.05
N HIS A 246 -2.42 -6.53 -10.33
CA HIS A 246 -3.82 -6.94 -10.54
C HIS A 246 -4.85 -5.79 -10.41
N SER A 247 -4.52 -4.70 -9.72
CA SER A 247 -5.42 -3.55 -9.47
C SER A 247 -5.59 -2.61 -10.67
N VAL A 248 -4.52 -2.35 -11.43
CA VAL A 248 -4.56 -1.45 -12.61
C VAL A 248 -5.39 -2.06 -13.77
N ARG A 249 -5.67 -3.37 -13.71
CA ARG A 249 -6.20 -4.16 -14.84
C ARG A 249 -7.71 -4.30 -14.92
N HIS A 250 -8.42 -4.08 -13.82
CA HIS A 250 -9.85 -4.41 -13.71
C HIS A 250 -10.72 -3.28 -13.16
N HIS A 251 -10.18 -2.06 -13.00
CA HIS A 251 -10.66 -1.12 -11.99
C HIS A 251 -10.67 -1.79 -10.60
N GLY A 252 -9.62 -2.59 -10.33
CA GLY A 252 -9.55 -3.56 -9.25
C GLY A 252 -9.76 -2.90 -7.90
N GLU A 253 -10.89 -3.27 -7.30
CA GLU A 253 -11.46 -2.83 -6.04
C GLU A 253 -12.63 -3.82 -5.78
N ARG A 254 -13.22 -3.77 -4.58
CA ARG A 254 -14.34 -4.61 -4.19
C ARG A 254 -15.55 -4.56 -5.15
N SER A 255 -15.76 -3.42 -5.80
CA SER A 255 -16.84 -3.18 -6.76
C SER A 255 -16.85 -4.14 -7.98
N TRP A 256 -15.74 -4.82 -8.25
CA TRP A 256 -15.62 -5.82 -9.32
C TRP A 256 -15.50 -7.26 -8.80
N ASN A 257 -15.79 -7.47 -7.50
CA ASN A 257 -15.68 -8.73 -6.78
C ASN A 257 -14.29 -9.39 -6.92
N ARG A 258 -13.24 -8.56 -7.02
CA ARG A 258 -11.83 -8.98 -7.04
C ARG A 258 -11.23 -8.85 -5.65
N VAL A 259 -11.82 -9.62 -4.75
CA VAL A 259 -11.41 -9.73 -3.35
C VAL A 259 -10.84 -11.12 -3.11
N TYR A 260 -9.86 -11.19 -2.23
CA TYR A 260 -9.04 -12.39 -2.06
C TYR A 260 -8.88 -12.73 -0.59
N PRO A 261 -8.90 -14.03 -0.24
CA PRO A 261 -9.01 -14.46 1.14
C PRO A 261 -7.74 -14.11 1.92
N VAL A 262 -7.95 -13.50 3.07
CA VAL A 262 -6.98 -13.35 4.13
C VAL A 262 -7.27 -14.40 5.20
N THR A 263 -6.26 -15.19 5.54
CA THR A 263 -6.39 -16.33 6.43
C THR A 263 -5.29 -16.34 7.48
N LEU A 264 -5.59 -16.89 8.65
CA LEU A 264 -4.57 -17.35 9.59
C LEU A 264 -4.27 -18.81 9.30
N ALA A 265 -3.00 -19.19 9.27
CA ALA A 265 -2.59 -20.58 9.09
C ALA A 265 -1.44 -20.96 10.03
N PRO A 266 -1.33 -22.23 10.43
CA PRO A 266 -0.14 -22.73 11.10
C PRO A 266 1.03 -22.80 10.10
N HIS A 267 2.22 -22.39 10.53
CA HIS A 267 3.46 -22.55 9.76
C HIS A 267 4.63 -22.78 10.72
N GLU A 268 5.33 -23.91 10.61
CA GLU A 268 6.56 -24.20 11.38
C GLU A 268 6.49 -23.87 12.90
N GLY A 269 5.32 -24.08 13.53
CA GLY A 269 5.12 -23.82 14.97
C GLY A 269 4.75 -22.37 15.34
N THR A 270 4.63 -21.48 14.36
CA THR A 270 4.08 -20.13 14.50
C THR A 270 2.73 -20.00 13.76
N THR A 271 2.07 -18.87 13.97
CA THR A 271 0.89 -18.41 13.22
C THR A 271 1.35 -17.45 12.13
N VAL A 272 0.90 -17.66 10.89
CA VAL A 272 1.06 -16.70 9.81
C VAL A 272 -0.27 -16.09 9.41
N LEU A 273 -0.27 -14.79 9.10
CA LEU A 273 -1.31 -14.15 8.32
C LEU A 273 -0.95 -14.33 6.84
N ARG A 274 -1.86 -14.89 6.05
CA ARG A 274 -1.67 -15.16 4.63
C ARG A 274 -2.76 -14.50 3.81
N TRP A 275 -2.37 -13.69 2.84
CA TRP A 275 -3.25 -13.16 1.79
C TRP A 275 -2.91 -13.85 0.47
N THR A 276 -3.87 -14.58 -0.10
CA THR A 276 -3.64 -15.43 -1.29
C THR A 276 -4.33 -14.84 -2.51
N ILE A 277 -3.55 -14.40 -3.49
CA ILE A 277 -3.99 -13.77 -4.72
C ILE A 277 -3.67 -14.73 -5.87
N PRO A 278 -4.65 -15.51 -6.37
CA PRO A 278 -4.39 -16.51 -7.41
C PRO A 278 -3.83 -15.85 -8.67
N PRO A 279 -2.86 -16.49 -9.36
CA PRO A 279 -2.41 -16.04 -10.66
C PRO A 279 -3.58 -15.92 -11.65
N HIS A 280 -3.53 -14.95 -12.56
CA HIS A 280 -4.62 -14.66 -13.50
C HIS A 280 -5.14 -15.88 -14.29
N ALA A 281 -4.26 -16.79 -14.68
CA ALA A 281 -4.65 -17.99 -15.43
C ALA A 281 -5.60 -18.91 -14.63
N GLU A 282 -5.53 -18.85 -13.29
CA GLU A 282 -6.31 -19.66 -12.37
C GLU A 282 -7.63 -18.98 -11.98
N GLU A 283 -7.69 -17.65 -11.99
CA GLU A 283 -8.93 -16.89 -11.73
C GLU A 283 -10.06 -17.19 -12.72
N LYS A 284 -9.73 -17.49 -13.99
CA LYS A 284 -10.71 -17.85 -15.03
C LYS A 284 -11.32 -19.25 -14.83
N GLY A 285 -10.76 -20.06 -13.92
CA GLY A 285 -11.26 -21.40 -13.60
C GLY A 285 -12.35 -21.45 -12.53
N SER A 286 -12.59 -20.33 -11.82
CA SER A 286 -13.49 -20.28 -10.65
C SER A 286 -14.87 -19.66 -10.92
N SER A 287 -15.30 -19.52 -12.18
CA SER A 287 -16.70 -19.16 -12.47
C SER A 287 -17.61 -20.36 -12.21
N CYS A 288 -18.33 -20.35 -11.09
CA CYS A 288 -19.57 -21.08 -10.90
C CYS A 288 -20.74 -20.09 -10.96
#